data_AF-A0A8S4EG77-F1
#
_entry.id   AF-A0A8S4EG77-F1
#
_cell.length_a   1.000
_cell.length_b   1.000
_cell.length_c   1.000
_cell.angle_alpha   90.00
_cell.angle_beta   90.00
_cell.angle_gamma   90.00
#
_symmetry.space_group_name_H-M   'P 1'
#
loop_
_entity.id
_entity.type
_entity.pdbx_description
1 polymer ?
#
loop_
_entity_poly.entity_id
_entity_poly.type
_entity_poly.pdbx_seq_one_letter_code
_entity_poly.pdbx_strand_id
1 'polypeptide(L)'
;MKPITESEVSQDEILPQISGDVIGDTAYSERFVLKLMMKFAELDVLKDVLQEKSFEEDLCTLWDMTAERDVVQFLQKHKILNLFNYALPDIDSSRTLEIIVGIIANMCCQKEVVEDLLEKKDFLTSLLDYISHEDSLLLIQVLRLVSASLFLADDGVVQTWMDLLASVGFPDALYFILKNSSHKNLLINAMENLNTVCSYCNTGKYRVTFFTMFVKKEAIESLSAAVVELTITQPDICEKDDLERILVISLEITLNLIGFDQSLSIYSESKEALIPMIEFILKYYNNKIVNQKEIDIDLADVIDSTVTIVSTVDLSALCSMDKFFDNTFSIWLALQVTMKTELNGSSDFEDQDKEQLSAFTKKIESPLCTLMCKYMEKCSEDNLKKVLDTIGTNLDDILKVVTVEVREVVSKRTHDFKNRIENHVDS
;
A
#
# COMPACT_ATOMS: atom_id res chain seq x y z
N MET A 1 54.71 16.13 -61.54
CA MET A 1 54.06 15.19 -60.61
C MET A 1 53.00 15.98 -59.84
N LYS A 2 51.74 15.72 -60.17
CA LYS A 2 50.54 16.31 -59.57
C LYS A 2 49.76 15.17 -58.87
N PRO A 3 48.91 15.50 -57.88
CA PRO A 3 48.38 14.55 -56.91
C PRO A 3 47.31 13.64 -57.52
N ILE A 4 47.15 12.45 -56.94
CA ILE A 4 46.07 11.49 -57.24
C ILE A 4 44.95 11.73 -56.23
N THR A 5 43.74 11.83 -56.77
CA THR A 5 42.45 12.06 -56.12
C THR A 5 41.83 10.80 -55.50
N GLU A 6 40.88 11.07 -54.61
CA GLU A 6 39.97 10.23 -53.81
C GLU A 6 39.40 8.95 -54.43
N SER A 7 39.21 7.91 -53.61
CA SER A 7 37.96 7.14 -53.53
C SER A 7 37.98 6.16 -52.34
N GLU A 8 37.05 6.40 -51.41
CA GLU A 8 36.19 5.41 -50.73
C GLU A 8 36.82 4.12 -50.18
N VAL A 9 36.98 4.07 -48.86
CA VAL A 9 36.87 2.81 -48.10
C VAL A 9 35.71 2.96 -47.13
N SER A 10 34.52 2.63 -47.61
CA SER A 10 33.38 2.20 -46.81
C SER A 10 33.27 0.68 -46.94
N GLN A 11 33.39 -0.03 -45.82
CA GLN A 11 32.98 -1.42 -45.57
C GLN A 11 33.27 -1.61 -44.07
N ASP A 12 32.32 -1.38 -43.15
CA ASP A 12 31.16 -2.26 -42.92
C ASP A 12 31.50 -3.74 -43.11
N GLU A 13 32.51 -4.20 -42.38
CA GLU A 13 32.51 -5.58 -41.88
C GLU A 13 31.93 -5.56 -40.46
N ILE A 14 30.60 -5.60 -40.41
CA ILE A 14 29.89 -6.18 -39.26
C ILE A 14 30.40 -7.61 -39.17
N LEU A 15 31.42 -7.81 -38.33
CA LEU A 15 31.79 -9.15 -37.87
C LEU A 15 30.50 -9.80 -37.38
N PRO A 16 30.12 -10.99 -37.89
CA PRO A 16 28.99 -11.71 -37.34
C PRO A 16 29.28 -11.92 -35.86
N GLN A 17 28.55 -11.20 -35.02
CA GLN A 17 28.52 -11.40 -33.58
C GLN A 17 28.27 -12.89 -33.41
N ILE A 18 29.25 -13.62 -32.87
CA ILE A 18 29.11 -15.04 -32.57
C ILE A 18 27.93 -15.10 -31.61
N SER A 19 26.75 -15.45 -32.13
CA SER A 19 25.54 -15.68 -31.37
C SER A 19 25.83 -16.91 -30.51
N GLY A 20 26.36 -16.63 -29.33
CA GLY A 20 26.71 -17.62 -28.31
C GLY A 20 25.46 -18.17 -27.64
N ASP A 21 25.67 -19.06 -26.66
CA ASP A 21 24.64 -19.57 -25.75
C ASP A 21 24.23 -18.46 -24.76
N VAL A 22 23.56 -17.42 -25.26
CA VAL A 22 23.15 -16.23 -24.49
C VAL A 22 21.74 -15.79 -24.88
N ILE A 23 20.93 -15.41 -23.88
CA ILE A 23 19.57 -14.90 -24.07
C ILE A 23 19.62 -13.37 -24.23
N GLY A 24 19.32 -12.88 -25.42
CA GLY A 24 19.30 -11.44 -25.71
C GLY A 24 20.63 -10.76 -25.39
N ASP A 25 20.59 -9.64 -24.66
CA ASP A 25 21.76 -8.88 -24.21
C ASP A 25 22.26 -9.31 -22.81
N THR A 26 21.74 -10.42 -22.26
CA THR A 26 22.11 -10.92 -20.94
C THR A 26 23.28 -11.91 -20.98
N ALA A 27 23.86 -12.22 -19.82
CA ALA A 27 24.87 -13.28 -19.68
C ALA A 27 24.27 -14.68 -19.49
N TYR A 28 22.94 -14.83 -19.61
CA TYR A 28 22.21 -16.03 -19.27
C TYR A 28 22.17 -17.06 -20.41
N SER A 29 22.35 -18.34 -20.10
CA SER A 29 22.41 -19.44 -21.09
C SER A 29 21.04 -19.87 -21.59
N GLU A 30 20.84 -19.88 -22.93
CA GLU A 30 19.65 -20.45 -23.57
C GLU A 30 19.53 -21.95 -23.28
N ARG A 31 20.66 -22.68 -23.36
CA ARG A 31 20.70 -24.13 -23.16
C ARG A 31 20.30 -24.52 -21.75
N PHE A 32 20.69 -23.74 -20.74
CA PHE A 32 20.28 -23.95 -19.37
C PHE A 32 18.76 -23.89 -19.25
N VAL A 33 18.14 -22.80 -19.73
CA VAL A 33 16.69 -22.60 -19.68
C VAL A 33 15.95 -23.68 -20.46
N LEU A 34 16.38 -23.99 -21.69
CA LEU A 34 15.72 -25.01 -22.52
C LEU A 34 15.77 -26.41 -21.89
N LYS A 35 16.90 -26.79 -21.28
CA LYS A 35 16.99 -28.07 -20.56
C LYS A 35 16.04 -28.11 -19.37
N LEU A 36 15.90 -27.01 -18.65
CA LEU A 36 14.96 -26.90 -17.54
C LEU A 36 13.51 -27.01 -18.02
N MET A 37 13.16 -26.36 -19.13
CA MET A 37 11.83 -26.44 -19.75
C MET A 37 11.49 -27.86 -20.21
N MET A 38 12.46 -28.61 -20.75
CA MET A 38 12.24 -30.00 -21.17
C MET A 38 11.81 -30.90 -20.01
N LYS A 39 12.30 -30.65 -18.79
CA LYS A 39 11.89 -31.40 -17.59
C LYS A 39 10.39 -31.24 -17.29
N PHE A 40 9.79 -30.07 -17.56
CA PHE A 40 8.34 -29.86 -17.43
C PHE A 40 7.51 -30.54 -18.52
N ALA A 41 8.11 -30.83 -19.69
CA ALA A 41 7.42 -31.49 -20.79
C ALA A 41 7.30 -33.01 -20.58
N GLU A 42 8.15 -33.61 -19.76
CA GLU A 42 8.24 -35.05 -19.52
C GLU A 42 7.47 -35.48 -18.26
N LEU A 43 6.12 -35.44 -18.28
CA LEU A 43 5.29 -35.72 -17.09
C LEU A 43 5.55 -37.07 -16.43
N ASP A 44 5.87 -38.10 -17.22
CA ASP A 44 6.09 -39.46 -16.71
C ASP A 44 7.20 -39.52 -15.65
N VAL A 45 8.16 -38.60 -15.71
CA VAL A 45 9.27 -38.48 -14.76
C VAL A 45 9.23 -37.19 -13.94
N LEU A 46 8.30 -36.27 -14.24
CA LEU A 46 8.24 -34.96 -13.59
C LEU A 46 8.10 -35.09 -12.06
N LYS A 47 7.34 -36.07 -11.56
CA LYS A 47 7.20 -36.29 -10.11
C LYS A 47 8.52 -36.66 -9.43
N ASP A 48 9.35 -37.44 -10.09
CA ASP A 48 10.68 -37.80 -9.58
C ASP A 48 11.60 -36.58 -9.62
N VAL A 49 11.56 -35.81 -10.73
CA VAL A 49 12.33 -34.58 -10.90
C VAL A 49 11.94 -33.51 -9.89
N LEU A 50 10.66 -33.37 -9.54
CA LEU A 50 10.16 -32.41 -8.56
C LEU A 50 10.69 -32.67 -7.13
N GLN A 51 11.13 -33.91 -6.85
CA GLN A 51 11.77 -34.27 -5.59
C GLN A 51 13.28 -33.99 -5.59
N GLU A 52 13.87 -33.70 -6.74
CA GLU A 52 15.30 -33.40 -6.86
C GLU A 52 15.61 -31.97 -6.39
N LYS A 53 16.44 -31.85 -5.36
CA LYS A 53 16.90 -30.54 -4.87
C LYS A 53 17.58 -29.70 -5.96
N SER A 54 18.32 -30.34 -6.87
CA SER A 54 18.96 -29.65 -8.00
C SER A 54 17.95 -29.02 -8.95
N PHE A 55 16.76 -29.62 -9.12
CA PHE A 55 15.71 -29.02 -9.93
C PHE A 55 15.12 -27.78 -9.27
N GLU A 56 14.90 -27.82 -7.95
CA GLU A 56 14.49 -26.62 -7.21
C GLU A 56 15.54 -25.49 -7.30
N GLU A 57 16.83 -25.81 -7.17
CA GLU A 57 17.93 -24.85 -7.32
C GLU A 57 17.99 -24.26 -8.74
N ASP A 58 17.79 -25.10 -9.77
CA ASP A 58 17.66 -24.65 -11.16
C ASP A 58 16.45 -23.72 -11.35
N LEU A 59 15.31 -24.01 -10.72
CA LEU A 59 14.10 -23.18 -10.77
C LEU A 59 14.28 -21.84 -10.04
N CYS A 60 14.95 -21.83 -8.89
CA CYS A 60 15.31 -20.59 -8.19
C CYS A 60 16.18 -19.72 -9.10
N THR A 61 17.15 -20.32 -9.78
CA THR A 61 18.00 -19.62 -10.75
C THR A 61 17.15 -19.03 -11.88
N LEU A 62 16.21 -19.80 -12.44
CA LEU A 62 15.29 -19.29 -13.47
C LEU A 62 14.43 -18.13 -12.94
N TRP A 63 13.96 -18.21 -11.69
CA TRP A 63 13.21 -17.14 -11.05
C TRP A 63 14.02 -15.85 -10.99
N ASP A 64 15.27 -15.90 -10.53
CA ASP A 64 16.14 -14.71 -10.52
C ASP A 64 16.34 -14.14 -11.93
N MET A 65 16.53 -15.01 -12.93
CA MET A 65 16.70 -14.60 -14.33
C MET A 65 15.47 -13.87 -14.90
N THR A 66 14.25 -14.19 -14.44
CA THR A 66 13.01 -13.57 -14.94
C THR A 66 12.82 -12.11 -14.53
N ALA A 67 13.74 -11.54 -13.74
CA ALA A 67 13.84 -10.09 -13.58
C ALA A 67 14.25 -9.39 -14.90
N GLU A 68 14.96 -10.09 -15.79
CA GLU A 68 15.42 -9.54 -17.07
C GLU A 68 14.39 -9.73 -18.18
N ARG A 69 14.08 -8.63 -18.89
CA ARG A 69 13.07 -8.63 -19.96
C ARG A 69 13.36 -9.62 -21.08
N ASP A 70 14.63 -9.75 -21.48
CA ASP A 70 15.04 -10.66 -22.56
C ASP A 70 14.78 -12.13 -22.20
N VAL A 71 14.92 -12.50 -20.92
CA VAL A 71 14.60 -13.83 -20.42
C VAL A 71 13.09 -14.07 -20.46
N VAL A 72 12.28 -13.08 -20.07
CA VAL A 72 10.81 -13.18 -20.18
C VAL A 72 10.37 -13.38 -21.63
N GLN A 73 10.93 -12.62 -22.57
CA GLN A 73 10.63 -12.76 -24.00
C GLN A 73 11.05 -14.14 -24.55
N PHE A 74 12.22 -14.64 -24.13
CA PHE A 74 12.67 -15.98 -24.47
C PHE A 74 11.70 -17.05 -23.96
N LEU A 75 11.28 -16.97 -22.70
CA LEU A 75 10.32 -17.89 -22.10
C LEU A 75 8.95 -17.84 -22.79
N GLN A 76 8.46 -16.66 -23.17
CA GLN A 76 7.22 -16.50 -23.95
C GLN A 76 7.33 -17.13 -25.33
N LYS A 77 8.44 -16.91 -26.05
CA LYS A 77 8.72 -17.53 -27.35
C LYS A 77 8.65 -19.06 -27.26
N HIS A 78 9.11 -19.62 -26.14
CA HIS A 78 9.09 -21.05 -25.86
C HIS A 78 7.85 -21.54 -25.08
N LYS A 79 6.81 -20.69 -24.93
CA LYS A 79 5.50 -21.04 -24.36
C LYS A 79 5.57 -21.66 -22.96
N ILE A 80 6.42 -21.12 -22.08
CA ILE A 80 6.57 -21.61 -20.70
C ILE A 80 5.23 -21.72 -19.94
N LEU A 81 4.29 -20.78 -20.15
CA LEU A 81 2.99 -20.80 -19.46
C LEU A 81 2.17 -22.05 -19.80
N ASN A 82 2.31 -22.58 -21.03
CA ASN A 82 1.66 -23.84 -21.41
C ASN A 82 2.29 -25.03 -20.68
N LEU A 83 3.62 -25.02 -20.50
CA LEU A 83 4.33 -26.05 -19.76
C LEU A 83 3.96 -26.02 -18.28
N PHE A 84 3.93 -24.84 -17.66
CA PHE A 84 3.47 -24.69 -16.28
C PHE A 84 2.02 -25.14 -16.11
N ASN A 85 1.12 -24.73 -17.01
CA ASN A 85 -0.28 -25.20 -16.96
C ASN A 85 -0.38 -26.73 -17.05
N TYR A 86 0.42 -27.35 -17.91
CA TYR A 86 0.44 -28.80 -18.07
C TYR A 86 1.03 -29.53 -16.86
N ALA A 87 2.05 -28.95 -16.22
CA ALA A 87 2.75 -29.50 -15.07
C ALA A 87 2.04 -29.27 -13.73
N LEU A 88 1.25 -28.19 -13.60
CA LEU A 88 0.64 -27.76 -12.34
C LEU A 88 -0.08 -28.88 -11.56
N PRO A 89 -0.86 -29.77 -12.20
CA PRO A 89 -1.57 -30.84 -11.50
C PRO A 89 -0.67 -31.88 -10.81
N ASP A 90 0.60 -31.97 -11.20
CA ASP A 90 1.57 -32.93 -10.65
C ASP A 90 2.51 -32.30 -9.60
N ILE A 91 2.35 -31.00 -9.31
CA ILE A 91 3.19 -30.27 -8.36
C ILE A 91 2.49 -30.15 -7.01
N ASP A 92 2.95 -30.96 -6.04
CA ASP A 92 2.42 -30.95 -4.66
C ASP A 92 3.26 -30.09 -3.69
N SER A 93 4.45 -29.66 -4.09
CA SER A 93 5.38 -28.92 -3.22
C SER A 93 5.04 -27.43 -3.17
N SER A 94 4.69 -26.91 -1.98
CA SER A 94 4.46 -25.48 -1.76
C SER A 94 5.63 -24.62 -2.23
N ARG A 95 6.87 -25.09 -2.02
CA ARG A 95 8.08 -24.38 -2.45
C ARG A 95 8.19 -24.32 -3.97
N THR A 96 7.86 -25.40 -4.66
CA THR A 96 7.89 -25.40 -6.13
C THR A 96 6.76 -24.54 -6.71
N LEU A 97 5.57 -24.59 -6.11
CA LEU A 97 4.46 -23.70 -6.47
C LEU A 97 4.84 -22.25 -6.25
N GLU A 98 5.45 -21.91 -5.11
CA GLU A 98 5.96 -20.58 -4.80
C GLU A 98 6.89 -20.09 -5.92
N ILE A 99 7.89 -20.90 -6.30
CA ILE A 99 8.86 -20.52 -7.34
C ILE A 99 8.17 -20.32 -8.70
N ILE A 100 7.26 -21.22 -9.09
CA ILE A 100 6.55 -21.12 -10.37
C ILE A 100 5.64 -19.89 -10.41
N VAL A 101 4.85 -19.65 -9.36
CA VAL A 101 4.01 -18.44 -9.28
C VAL A 101 4.88 -17.19 -9.25
N GLY A 102 6.03 -17.22 -8.57
CA GLY A 102 7.01 -16.14 -8.54
C GLY A 102 7.61 -15.82 -9.91
N ILE A 103 7.95 -16.84 -10.70
CA ILE A 103 8.37 -16.69 -12.10
C ILE A 103 7.26 -16.01 -12.91
N ILE A 104 6.02 -16.51 -12.82
CA ILE A 104 4.89 -15.96 -13.58
C ILE A 104 4.62 -14.50 -13.17
N ALA A 105 4.67 -14.19 -11.87
CA ALA A 105 4.49 -12.84 -11.36
C ALA A 105 5.55 -11.87 -11.89
N ASN A 106 6.83 -12.26 -11.93
CA ASN A 106 7.89 -11.47 -12.56
C ASN A 106 7.63 -11.26 -14.06
N MET A 107 7.21 -12.31 -14.77
CA MET A 107 6.89 -12.22 -16.19
C MET A 107 5.71 -11.27 -16.46
N CYS A 108 4.74 -11.15 -15.55
CA CYS A 108 3.58 -10.26 -15.69
C CYS A 108 3.94 -8.76 -15.70
N CYS A 109 5.20 -8.39 -15.49
CA CYS A 109 5.71 -7.05 -15.79
C CYS A 109 5.79 -6.75 -17.30
N GLN A 110 5.44 -7.69 -18.18
CA GLN A 110 5.27 -7.47 -19.62
C GLN A 110 3.79 -7.63 -20.00
N LYS A 111 3.24 -6.66 -20.74
CA LYS A 111 1.80 -6.63 -21.09
C LYS A 111 1.39 -7.89 -21.85
N GLU A 112 2.24 -8.34 -22.76
CA GLU A 112 2.00 -9.53 -23.59
C GLU A 112 1.89 -10.82 -22.76
N VAL A 113 2.54 -10.89 -21.60
CA VAL A 113 2.42 -12.03 -20.67
C VAL A 113 1.05 -12.02 -20.00
N VAL A 114 0.61 -10.84 -19.53
CA VAL A 114 -0.70 -10.69 -18.91
C VAL A 114 -1.81 -11.05 -19.90
N GLU A 115 -1.70 -10.60 -21.15
CA GLU A 115 -2.63 -10.97 -22.23
C GLU A 115 -2.64 -12.49 -22.48
N ASP A 116 -1.47 -13.13 -22.61
CA ASP A 116 -1.36 -14.60 -22.81
C ASP A 116 -1.91 -15.41 -21.62
N LEU A 117 -1.81 -14.88 -20.40
CA LEU A 117 -2.34 -15.50 -19.18
C LEU A 117 -3.87 -15.40 -19.13
N LEU A 118 -4.45 -14.26 -19.54
CA LEU A 118 -5.91 -14.06 -19.59
C LEU A 118 -6.62 -14.96 -20.61
N GLU A 119 -5.90 -15.40 -21.66
CA GLU A 119 -6.40 -16.42 -22.58
C GLU A 119 -6.47 -17.82 -21.93
N LYS A 120 -5.82 -18.03 -20.79
CA LYS A 120 -5.73 -19.30 -20.04
C LYS A 120 -6.49 -19.21 -18.72
N LYS A 121 -7.78 -18.87 -18.78
CA LYS A 121 -8.61 -18.59 -17.59
C LYS A 121 -8.58 -19.70 -16.55
N ASP A 122 -8.65 -20.97 -16.95
CA ASP A 122 -8.65 -22.11 -16.01
C ASP A 122 -7.31 -22.23 -15.27
N PHE A 123 -6.20 -22.01 -15.98
CA PHE A 123 -4.87 -21.99 -15.39
C PHE A 123 -4.74 -20.84 -14.40
N LEU A 124 -5.11 -19.63 -14.82
CA LEU A 124 -5.07 -18.45 -13.96
C LEU A 124 -5.97 -18.62 -12.72
N THR A 125 -7.17 -19.17 -12.88
CA THR A 125 -8.07 -19.47 -11.75
C THR A 125 -7.39 -20.44 -10.77
N SER A 126 -6.73 -21.49 -11.28
CA SER A 126 -5.98 -22.43 -10.44
C SER A 126 -4.84 -21.77 -9.67
N LEU A 127 -4.13 -20.81 -10.30
CA LEU A 127 -3.08 -20.03 -9.61
C LEU A 127 -3.67 -19.12 -8.53
N LEU A 128 -4.83 -18.52 -8.77
CA LEU A 128 -5.50 -17.62 -7.83
C LEU A 128 -6.15 -18.37 -6.66
N ASP A 129 -6.59 -19.60 -6.86
CA ASP A 129 -7.15 -20.46 -5.80
C ASP A 129 -6.14 -20.72 -4.65
N TYR A 130 -4.83 -20.61 -4.93
CA TYR A 130 -3.80 -20.68 -3.89
C TYR A 130 -3.86 -19.52 -2.88
N ILE A 131 -4.69 -18.48 -3.08
CA ILE A 131 -4.91 -17.42 -2.07
C ILE A 131 -5.45 -17.96 -0.74
N SER A 132 -6.02 -19.17 -0.74
CA SER A 132 -6.50 -19.86 0.47
C SER A 132 -5.50 -20.87 1.03
N HIS A 133 -4.27 -20.90 0.52
CA HIS A 133 -3.22 -21.83 0.97
C HIS A 133 -2.63 -21.39 2.33
N GLU A 134 -2.09 -22.35 3.11
CA GLU A 134 -1.51 -22.06 4.44
C GLU A 134 -0.06 -21.54 4.37
N ASP A 135 0.60 -21.70 3.22
CA ASP A 135 2.02 -21.36 3.03
C ASP A 135 2.20 -19.87 2.73
N SER A 136 2.84 -19.15 3.65
CA SER A 136 2.99 -17.69 3.56
C SER A 136 3.81 -17.23 2.36
N LEU A 137 4.79 -18.02 1.91
CA LEU A 137 5.65 -17.61 0.79
C LEU A 137 4.91 -17.75 -0.53
N LEU A 138 4.15 -18.84 -0.72
CA LEU A 138 3.26 -19.02 -1.86
C LEU A 138 2.20 -17.91 -1.91
N LEU A 139 1.55 -17.60 -0.79
CA LEU A 139 0.57 -16.51 -0.71
C LEU A 139 1.15 -15.16 -1.16
N ILE A 140 2.39 -14.84 -0.75
CA ILE A 140 3.07 -13.62 -1.21
C ILE A 140 3.18 -13.60 -2.74
N GLN A 141 3.52 -14.73 -3.38
CA GLN A 141 3.63 -14.77 -4.84
C GLN A 141 2.28 -14.64 -5.55
N VAL A 142 1.21 -15.20 -4.98
CA VAL A 142 -0.16 -15.01 -5.51
C VAL A 142 -0.58 -13.53 -5.44
N LEU A 143 -0.30 -12.86 -4.32
CA LEU A 143 -0.55 -11.42 -4.17
C LEU A 143 0.26 -10.59 -5.17
N ARG A 144 1.56 -10.92 -5.35
CA ARG A 144 2.42 -10.27 -6.35
C ARG A 144 1.92 -10.49 -7.78
N LEU A 145 1.45 -11.69 -8.12
CA LEU A 145 0.88 -11.99 -9.44
C LEU A 145 -0.31 -11.07 -9.75
N VAL A 146 -1.23 -10.91 -8.81
CA VAL A 146 -2.39 -10.02 -8.96
C VAL A 146 -1.93 -8.57 -9.12
N SER A 147 -1.04 -8.09 -8.25
CA SER A 147 -0.56 -6.70 -8.31
C SER A 147 0.17 -6.38 -9.62
N ALA A 148 1.08 -7.25 -10.06
CA ALA A 148 1.83 -7.09 -11.31
C ALA A 148 0.90 -7.07 -12.53
N SER A 149 -0.12 -7.93 -12.53
CA SER A 149 -1.07 -8.01 -13.63
C SER A 149 -2.01 -6.81 -13.71
N LEU A 150 -2.44 -6.27 -12.57
CA LEU A 150 -3.28 -5.07 -12.52
C LEU A 150 -2.52 -3.80 -12.91
N PHE A 151 -1.23 -3.71 -12.60
CA PHE A 151 -0.40 -2.54 -12.91
C PHE A 151 -0.37 -2.21 -14.42
N LEU A 152 -0.42 -3.23 -15.28
CA LEU A 152 -0.42 -3.08 -16.74
C LEU A 152 -1.81 -3.19 -17.37
N ALA A 153 -2.86 -3.30 -16.56
CA ALA A 153 -4.21 -3.54 -17.04
C ALA A 153 -4.79 -2.27 -17.70
N ASP A 154 -5.27 -2.42 -18.93
CA ASP A 154 -6.25 -1.48 -19.47
C ASP A 154 -7.66 -1.82 -18.96
N ASP A 155 -8.62 -0.94 -19.26
CA ASP A 155 -9.99 -1.10 -18.80
C ASP A 155 -10.55 -2.51 -19.09
N GLY A 156 -10.35 -3.07 -20.30
CA GLY A 156 -10.91 -4.38 -20.65
C GLY A 156 -10.33 -5.52 -19.80
N VAL A 157 -9.05 -5.40 -19.47
CA VAL A 157 -8.32 -6.34 -18.62
C VAL A 157 -8.82 -6.30 -17.18
N VAL A 158 -9.07 -5.11 -16.60
CA VAL A 158 -9.53 -4.96 -15.21
C VAL A 158 -10.86 -5.70 -14.95
N GLN A 159 -11.82 -5.65 -15.88
CA GLN A 159 -13.09 -6.38 -15.71
C GLN A 159 -12.86 -7.88 -15.61
N THR A 160 -12.00 -8.43 -16.47
CA THR A 160 -11.71 -9.88 -16.47
C THR A 160 -11.04 -10.29 -15.16
N TRP A 161 -10.11 -9.48 -14.64
CA TRP A 161 -9.51 -9.72 -13.33
C TRP A 161 -10.53 -9.66 -12.20
N MET A 162 -11.43 -8.69 -12.19
CA MET A 162 -12.49 -8.62 -11.18
C MET A 162 -13.38 -9.87 -11.17
N ASP A 163 -13.75 -10.37 -12.34
CA ASP A 163 -14.55 -11.60 -12.44
C ASP A 163 -13.77 -12.83 -11.90
N LEU A 164 -12.48 -12.92 -12.19
CA LEU A 164 -11.61 -14.00 -11.69
C LEU A 164 -11.42 -13.92 -10.17
N LEU A 165 -11.12 -12.74 -9.64
CA LEU A 165 -10.97 -12.51 -8.19
C LEU A 165 -12.27 -12.85 -7.44
N ALA A 166 -13.43 -12.53 -8.03
CA ALA A 166 -14.72 -12.92 -7.47
C ALA A 166 -14.90 -14.44 -7.44
N SER A 167 -14.48 -15.14 -8.50
CA SER A 167 -14.68 -16.59 -8.64
C SER A 167 -13.93 -17.41 -7.59
N VAL A 168 -12.79 -16.93 -7.10
CA VAL A 168 -11.96 -17.61 -6.09
C VAL A 168 -12.20 -17.08 -4.66
N GLY A 169 -13.19 -16.20 -4.46
CA GLY A 169 -13.46 -15.61 -3.14
C GLY A 169 -12.30 -14.73 -2.62
N PHE A 170 -11.54 -14.10 -3.53
CA PHE A 170 -10.31 -13.39 -3.20
C PHE A 170 -10.43 -12.35 -2.06
N PRO A 171 -11.48 -11.50 -2.01
CA PRO A 171 -11.61 -10.52 -0.92
C PRO A 171 -11.67 -11.18 0.46
N ASP A 172 -12.40 -12.29 0.58
CA ASP A 172 -12.58 -12.97 1.87
C ASP A 172 -11.28 -13.64 2.33
N ALA A 173 -10.53 -14.24 1.40
CA ALA A 173 -9.21 -14.79 1.68
C ALA A 173 -8.21 -13.69 2.07
N LEU A 174 -8.23 -12.55 1.38
CA LEU A 174 -7.38 -11.40 1.70
C LEU A 174 -7.67 -10.84 3.11
N TYR A 175 -8.95 -10.69 3.48
CA TYR A 175 -9.32 -10.28 4.83
C TYR A 175 -8.94 -11.31 5.88
N PHE A 176 -9.03 -12.60 5.55
CA PHE A 176 -8.56 -13.65 6.45
C PHE A 176 -7.05 -13.53 6.72
N ILE A 177 -6.23 -13.30 5.68
CA ILE A 177 -4.78 -13.08 5.80
C ILE A 177 -4.50 -11.87 6.68
N LEU A 178 -5.11 -10.71 6.38
CA LEU A 178 -4.89 -9.46 7.11
C LEU A 178 -5.31 -9.59 8.59
N LYS A 179 -6.38 -10.33 8.88
CA LYS A 179 -6.90 -10.48 10.24
C LYS A 179 -6.15 -11.50 11.10
N ASN A 180 -5.54 -12.53 10.50
CA ASN A 180 -5.06 -13.70 11.25
C ASN A 180 -3.57 -14.03 11.08
N SER A 181 -2.87 -13.42 10.12
CA SER A 181 -1.44 -13.69 9.93
C SER A 181 -0.58 -12.92 10.94
N SER A 182 0.50 -13.54 11.41
CA SER A 182 1.59 -12.87 12.15
C SER A 182 2.87 -12.75 11.30
N HIS A 183 2.84 -13.20 10.04
CA HIS A 183 4.00 -13.18 9.15
C HIS A 183 4.16 -11.81 8.50
N LYS A 184 5.16 -11.02 8.96
CA LYS A 184 5.40 -9.63 8.52
C LYS A 184 5.26 -9.44 7.01
N ASN A 185 6.08 -10.16 6.23
CA ASN A 185 6.14 -9.91 4.78
C ASN A 185 4.81 -10.25 4.09
N LEU A 186 4.03 -11.18 4.65
CA LEU A 186 2.73 -11.54 4.09
C LEU A 186 1.71 -10.43 4.36
N LEU A 187 1.69 -9.87 5.57
CA LEU A 187 0.82 -8.73 5.89
C LEU A 187 1.14 -7.51 5.04
N ILE A 188 2.43 -7.16 4.90
CA ILE A 188 2.87 -6.04 4.05
C ILE A 188 2.42 -6.25 2.60
N ASN A 189 2.69 -7.42 2.01
CA ASN A 189 2.28 -7.72 0.63
C ASN A 189 0.74 -7.75 0.48
N ALA A 190 0.00 -8.22 1.50
CA ALA A 190 -1.46 -8.24 1.47
C ALA A 190 -2.04 -6.82 1.51
N MET A 191 -1.46 -5.92 2.31
CA MET A 191 -1.88 -4.51 2.37
C MET A 191 -1.57 -3.80 1.05
N GLU A 192 -0.38 -3.99 0.48
CA GLU A 192 0.00 -3.42 -0.82
C GLU A 192 -0.90 -3.94 -1.95
N ASN A 193 -1.22 -5.24 -1.93
CA ASN A 193 -2.14 -5.83 -2.88
C ASN A 193 -3.55 -5.25 -2.75
N LEU A 194 -4.08 -5.10 -1.53
CA LEU A 194 -5.37 -4.45 -1.31
C LEU A 194 -5.35 -3.00 -1.81
N ASN A 195 -4.28 -2.25 -1.58
CA ASN A 195 -4.14 -0.88 -2.08
C ASN A 195 -4.09 -0.82 -3.62
N THR A 196 -3.40 -1.78 -4.24
CA THR A 196 -3.36 -1.93 -5.70
C THR A 196 -4.77 -2.22 -6.24
N VAL A 197 -5.48 -3.16 -5.64
CA VAL A 197 -6.87 -3.47 -6.02
C VAL A 197 -7.77 -2.25 -5.84
N CYS A 198 -7.67 -1.51 -4.73
CA CYS A 198 -8.37 -0.24 -4.56
C CYS A 198 -8.07 0.73 -5.72
N SER A 199 -6.79 0.94 -6.04
CA SER A 199 -6.35 1.91 -7.05
C SER A 199 -6.82 1.58 -8.47
N TYR A 200 -6.74 0.31 -8.87
CA TYR A 200 -7.05 -0.11 -10.24
C TYR A 200 -8.49 -0.56 -10.43
N CYS A 201 -9.16 -1.06 -9.37
CA CYS A 201 -10.51 -1.60 -9.47
C CYS A 201 -11.60 -0.66 -8.93
N ASN A 202 -11.27 0.33 -8.07
CA ASN A 202 -12.25 1.34 -7.61
C ASN A 202 -12.34 2.55 -8.55
N THR A 203 -12.50 2.31 -9.85
CA THR A 203 -12.61 3.38 -10.85
C THR A 203 -14.08 3.61 -11.23
N GLY A 204 -14.40 4.75 -11.85
CA GLY A 204 -15.80 5.11 -12.17
C GLY A 204 -16.59 4.03 -12.94
N LYS A 205 -15.92 3.24 -13.78
CA LYS A 205 -16.52 2.12 -14.52
C LYS A 205 -16.80 0.88 -13.66
N TYR A 206 -15.92 0.59 -12.70
CA TYR A 206 -15.95 -0.64 -11.89
C TYR A 206 -16.40 -0.42 -10.45
N ARG A 207 -16.71 0.83 -10.07
CA ARG A 207 -17.07 1.26 -8.73
C ARG A 207 -18.16 0.42 -8.06
N VAL A 208 -19.19 0.03 -8.81
CA VAL A 208 -20.30 -0.80 -8.28
C VAL A 208 -19.86 -2.23 -8.01
N THR A 209 -19.07 -2.82 -8.91
CA THR A 209 -18.52 -4.17 -8.75
C THR A 209 -17.54 -4.19 -7.58
N PHE A 210 -16.64 -3.21 -7.51
CA PHE A 210 -15.71 -3.04 -6.39
C PHE A 210 -16.46 -2.93 -5.06
N PHE A 211 -17.47 -2.07 -4.98
CA PHE A 211 -18.31 -1.93 -3.78
C PHE A 211 -18.88 -3.28 -3.33
N THR A 212 -19.47 -4.02 -4.26
CA THR A 212 -20.12 -5.32 -3.98
C THR A 212 -19.11 -6.36 -3.50
N MET A 213 -17.86 -6.32 -3.99
CA MET A 213 -16.84 -7.31 -3.68
C MET A 213 -16.01 -6.99 -2.44
N PHE A 214 -15.61 -5.72 -2.25
CA PHE A 214 -14.61 -5.33 -1.25
C PHE A 214 -15.17 -4.47 -0.11
N VAL A 215 -16.35 -3.87 -0.25
CA VAL A 215 -16.96 -3.11 0.85
C VAL A 215 -17.82 -4.06 1.70
N LYS A 216 -17.13 -4.89 2.49
CA LYS A 216 -17.72 -5.86 3.45
C LYS A 216 -17.37 -5.48 4.89
N LYS A 217 -18.19 -5.89 5.86
CA LYS A 217 -18.02 -5.51 7.29
C LYS A 217 -16.63 -5.86 7.85
N GLU A 218 -16.01 -6.92 7.35
CA GLU A 218 -14.70 -7.42 7.75
C GLU A 218 -13.52 -6.58 7.23
N ALA A 219 -13.73 -5.76 6.19
CA ALA A 219 -12.65 -5.08 5.48
C ALA A 219 -11.86 -4.13 6.40
N ILE A 220 -12.57 -3.28 7.16
CA ILE A 220 -11.92 -2.34 8.09
C ILE A 220 -11.33 -3.06 9.30
N GLU A 221 -12.00 -4.08 9.84
CA GLU A 221 -11.49 -4.85 10.97
C GLU A 221 -10.19 -5.57 10.62
N SER A 222 -10.15 -6.21 9.46
CA SER A 222 -8.98 -6.96 9.00
C SER A 222 -7.80 -6.06 8.70
N LEU A 223 -8.03 -4.91 8.03
CA LEU A 223 -7.00 -3.91 7.81
C LEU A 223 -6.41 -3.39 9.13
N SER A 224 -7.27 -3.03 10.08
CA SER A 224 -6.83 -2.55 11.39
C SER A 224 -6.07 -3.62 12.16
N ALA A 225 -6.55 -4.87 12.15
CA ALA A 225 -5.86 -5.99 12.77
C ALA A 225 -4.43 -6.17 12.21
N ALA A 226 -4.27 -6.08 10.88
CA ALA A 226 -2.95 -6.15 10.24
C ALA A 226 -2.02 -5.01 10.71
N VAL A 227 -2.53 -3.77 10.76
CA VAL A 227 -1.75 -2.62 11.24
C VAL A 227 -1.37 -2.81 12.71
N VAL A 228 -2.31 -3.19 13.57
CA VAL A 228 -2.05 -3.46 14.99
C VAL A 228 -0.99 -4.54 15.16
N GLU A 229 -1.06 -5.61 14.36
CA GLU A 229 -0.08 -6.70 14.41
C GLU A 229 1.32 -6.21 14.06
N LEU A 230 1.46 -5.45 12.97
CA LEU A 230 2.75 -4.92 12.51
C LEU A 230 3.31 -3.80 13.40
N THR A 231 2.47 -3.07 14.12
CA THR A 231 2.88 -1.82 14.80
C THR A 231 2.85 -1.88 16.31
N ILE A 232 1.91 -2.62 16.89
CA ILE A 232 1.70 -2.72 18.34
C ILE A 232 2.15 -4.09 18.86
N THR A 233 1.77 -5.17 18.18
CA THR A 233 2.18 -6.53 18.59
C THR A 233 3.66 -6.78 18.28
N GLN A 234 4.13 -6.35 17.10
CA GLN A 234 5.46 -6.65 16.58
C GLN A 234 6.26 -5.39 16.17
N PRO A 235 6.45 -4.39 17.06
CA PRO A 235 6.96 -3.06 16.71
C PRO A 235 8.39 -3.04 16.13
N ASP A 236 9.21 -4.05 16.45
CA ASP A 236 10.63 -4.08 16.07
C ASP A 236 10.89 -4.78 14.72
N ILE A 237 9.85 -5.30 14.05
CA ILE A 237 10.04 -6.14 12.86
C ILE A 237 9.96 -5.32 11.57
N CYS A 238 9.22 -4.21 11.56
CA CYS A 238 9.14 -3.32 10.39
C CYS A 238 10.33 -2.35 10.36
N GLU A 239 11.01 -2.30 9.22
CA GLU A 239 11.96 -1.24 8.95
C GLU A 239 11.22 0.11 8.81
N LYS A 240 11.91 1.23 9.00
CA LYS A 240 11.29 2.56 9.00
C LYS A 240 10.51 2.83 7.71
N ASP A 241 11.13 2.55 6.56
CA ASP A 241 10.53 2.83 5.25
C ASP A 241 9.29 1.94 4.99
N ASP A 242 9.37 0.67 5.39
CA ASP A 242 8.22 -0.25 5.36
C ASP A 242 7.09 0.25 6.26
N LEU A 243 7.43 0.70 7.47
CA LEU A 243 6.46 1.22 8.43
C LEU A 243 5.74 2.44 7.87
N GLU A 244 6.47 3.47 7.43
CA GLU A 244 5.87 4.69 6.89
C GLU A 244 4.97 4.39 5.67
N ARG A 245 5.42 3.48 4.80
CA ARG A 245 4.65 3.00 3.67
C ARG A 245 3.36 2.31 4.08
N ILE A 246 3.38 1.38 5.06
CA ILE A 246 2.15 0.71 5.51
C ILE A 246 1.16 1.69 6.17
N LEU A 247 1.65 2.73 6.86
CA LEU A 247 0.79 3.75 7.46
C LEU A 247 0.05 4.54 6.38
N VAL A 248 0.75 4.98 5.32
CA VAL A 248 0.13 5.70 4.20
C VAL A 248 -0.89 4.83 3.47
N ILE A 249 -0.52 3.62 3.05
CA ILE A 249 -1.45 2.75 2.31
C ILE A 249 -2.66 2.35 3.17
N SER A 250 -2.51 2.25 4.50
CA SER A 250 -3.66 1.94 5.38
C SER A 250 -4.72 3.06 5.36
N LEU A 251 -4.29 4.31 5.26
CA LEU A 251 -5.19 5.46 5.10
C LEU A 251 -5.84 5.46 3.72
N GLU A 252 -5.06 5.21 2.66
CA GLU A 252 -5.55 5.15 1.27
C GLU A 252 -6.61 4.05 1.09
N ILE A 253 -6.34 2.85 1.61
CA ILE A 253 -7.31 1.74 1.60
C ILE A 253 -8.57 2.15 2.37
N THR A 254 -8.41 2.73 3.57
CA THR A 254 -9.57 3.15 4.38
C THR A 254 -10.43 4.17 3.64
N LEU A 255 -9.82 5.18 3.03
CA LEU A 255 -10.52 6.19 2.22
C LEU A 255 -11.29 5.56 1.05
N ASN A 256 -10.69 4.58 0.37
CA ASN A 256 -11.34 3.84 -0.70
C ASN A 256 -12.56 3.05 -0.19
N LEU A 257 -12.46 2.42 0.98
CA LEU A 257 -13.53 1.61 1.57
C LEU A 257 -14.70 2.44 2.11
N ILE A 258 -14.43 3.61 2.70
CA ILE A 258 -15.48 4.47 3.27
C ILE A 258 -16.09 5.45 2.25
N GLY A 259 -15.53 5.55 1.04
CA GLY A 259 -15.92 6.52 0.02
C GLY A 259 -17.27 6.26 -0.67
N PHE A 260 -18.12 5.37 -0.14
CA PHE A 260 -19.45 5.08 -0.68
C PHE A 260 -20.54 5.47 0.31
N ASP A 261 -21.67 5.99 -0.20
CA ASP A 261 -22.81 6.42 0.62
C ASP A 261 -23.30 5.33 1.60
N GLN A 262 -23.22 4.06 1.19
CA GLN A 262 -23.67 2.92 1.99
C GLN A 262 -22.59 2.36 2.92
N SER A 263 -21.31 2.72 2.75
CA SER A 263 -20.20 2.16 3.53
C SER A 263 -20.40 2.35 5.03
N LEU A 264 -20.87 3.53 5.46
CA LEU A 264 -21.06 3.82 6.88
C LEU A 264 -22.09 2.92 7.56
N SER A 265 -23.10 2.47 6.81
CA SER A 265 -24.08 1.50 7.32
C SER A 265 -23.50 0.09 7.43
N ILE A 266 -22.58 -0.28 6.54
CA ILE A 266 -21.89 -1.58 6.55
C ILE A 266 -20.90 -1.65 7.71
N TYR A 267 -20.23 -0.53 8.01
CA TYR A 267 -19.20 -0.45 9.04
C TYR A 267 -19.71 0.03 10.40
N SER A 268 -21.03 0.13 10.61
CA SER A 268 -21.57 0.73 11.85
C SER A 268 -21.12 0.01 13.12
N GLU A 269 -20.92 -1.31 13.04
CA GLU A 269 -20.51 -2.16 14.17
C GLU A 269 -18.98 -2.33 14.27
N SER A 270 -18.23 -2.02 13.20
CA SER A 270 -16.79 -2.28 13.12
C SER A 270 -15.92 -1.02 13.03
N LYS A 271 -16.53 0.17 12.89
CA LYS A 271 -15.80 1.43 12.72
C LYS A 271 -14.83 1.78 13.84
N GLU A 272 -15.10 1.33 15.07
CA GLU A 272 -14.19 1.53 16.22
C GLU A 272 -12.84 0.84 16.01
N ALA A 273 -12.78 -0.18 15.15
CA ALA A 273 -11.52 -0.82 14.78
C ALA A 273 -10.54 0.17 14.15
N LEU A 274 -10.97 1.29 13.56
CA LEU A 274 -10.04 2.29 13.01
C LEU A 274 -9.28 3.09 14.08
N ILE A 275 -9.75 3.12 15.33
CA ILE A 275 -9.18 3.98 16.39
C ILE A 275 -7.72 3.62 16.68
N PRO A 276 -7.34 2.35 16.95
CA PRO A 276 -5.95 1.99 17.23
C PRO A 276 -5.00 2.32 16.07
N MET A 277 -5.46 2.12 14.83
CA MET A 277 -4.69 2.43 13.62
C MET A 277 -4.39 3.93 13.53
N ILE A 278 -5.42 4.78 13.64
CA ILE A 278 -5.25 6.24 13.58
C ILE A 278 -4.45 6.76 14.77
N GLU A 279 -4.69 6.24 15.97
CA GLU A 279 -3.91 6.58 17.17
C GLU A 279 -2.42 6.30 16.94
N PHE A 280 -2.08 5.13 16.40
CA PHE A 280 -0.69 4.78 16.12
C PHE A 280 -0.07 5.72 15.10
N ILE A 281 -0.75 6.00 13.98
CA ILE A 281 -0.28 6.92 12.93
C ILE A 281 0.03 8.29 13.54
N LEU A 282 -0.91 8.87 14.28
CA LEU A 282 -0.73 10.18 14.89
C LEU A 282 0.39 10.19 15.93
N LYS A 283 0.54 9.12 16.71
CA LYS A 283 1.62 8.98 17.70
C LYS A 283 2.98 8.84 17.04
N TYR A 284 3.07 8.08 15.94
CA TYR A 284 4.29 7.90 15.16
C TYR A 284 4.81 9.26 14.67
N TYR A 285 3.95 10.01 13.98
CA TYR A 285 4.31 11.33 13.46
C TYR A 285 4.49 12.38 14.56
N ASN A 286 3.77 12.28 15.68
CA ASN A 286 4.04 13.10 16.84
C ASN A 286 5.47 12.91 17.34
N ASN A 287 5.91 11.67 17.51
CA ASN A 287 7.28 11.38 17.94
C ASN A 287 8.32 11.86 16.91
N LYS A 288 8.05 11.65 15.61
CA LYS A 288 8.91 12.10 14.49
C LYS A 288 9.12 13.62 14.51
N ILE A 289 8.05 14.40 14.59
CA ILE A 289 8.14 15.88 14.61
C ILE A 289 8.65 16.40 15.95
N VAL A 290 8.04 15.99 17.07
CA VAL A 290 8.23 16.63 18.39
C VAL A 290 9.54 16.20 19.03
N ASN A 291 9.86 14.90 18.99
CA ASN A 291 11.03 14.36 19.69
C ASN A 291 12.24 14.24 18.77
N GLN A 292 12.05 13.79 17.54
CA GLN A 292 13.14 13.56 16.58
C GLN A 292 13.46 14.79 15.73
N LYS A 293 12.56 15.79 15.67
CA LYS A 293 12.68 17.00 14.83
C LYS A 293 12.89 16.68 13.35
N GLU A 294 12.33 15.56 12.90
CA GLU A 294 12.42 15.14 11.51
C GLU A 294 11.18 15.61 10.76
N ILE A 295 11.36 16.32 9.65
CA ILE A 295 10.27 16.79 8.81
C ILE A 295 9.91 15.71 7.79
N ASP A 296 8.61 15.51 7.58
CA ASP A 296 8.09 14.61 6.56
C ASP A 296 7.14 15.41 5.64
N ILE A 297 7.52 15.52 4.37
CA ILE A 297 6.80 16.34 3.38
C ILE A 297 5.38 15.81 3.07
N ASP A 298 5.15 14.53 3.31
CA ASP A 298 3.89 13.84 3.05
C ASP A 298 2.97 13.84 4.28
N LEU A 299 3.47 14.29 5.44
CA LEU A 299 2.66 14.33 6.67
C LEU A 299 1.40 15.19 6.52
N ALA A 300 1.43 16.27 5.72
CA ALA A 300 0.21 17.04 5.48
C ALA A 300 -0.89 16.18 4.82
N ASP A 301 -0.54 15.36 3.85
CA ASP A 301 -1.47 14.47 3.14
C ASP A 301 -1.95 13.32 4.05
N VAL A 302 -1.09 12.84 4.95
CA VAL A 302 -1.45 11.89 6.01
C VAL A 302 -2.48 12.50 6.99
N ILE A 303 -2.28 13.74 7.43
CA ILE A 303 -3.23 14.41 8.32
C ILE A 303 -4.54 14.71 7.60
N ASP A 304 -4.53 15.15 6.35
CA ASP A 304 -5.75 15.39 5.56
C ASP A 304 -6.56 14.10 5.33
N SER A 305 -5.88 12.99 5.06
CA SER A 305 -6.49 11.67 4.98
C SER A 305 -7.14 11.29 6.31
N THR A 306 -6.43 11.53 7.42
CA THR A 306 -6.93 11.29 8.77
C THR A 306 -8.16 12.15 9.09
N VAL A 307 -8.15 13.44 8.75
CA VAL A 307 -9.29 14.36 8.88
C VAL A 307 -10.51 13.79 8.16
N THR A 308 -10.32 13.36 6.92
CA THR A 308 -11.40 12.82 6.08
C THR A 308 -11.99 11.56 6.70
N ILE A 309 -11.15 10.62 7.15
CA ILE A 309 -11.61 9.37 7.78
C ILE A 309 -12.35 9.66 9.10
N VAL A 310 -11.74 10.43 10.01
CA VAL A 310 -12.31 10.74 11.33
C VAL A 310 -13.65 11.46 11.19
N SER A 311 -13.78 12.36 10.22
CA SER A 311 -15.01 13.10 9.97
C SER A 311 -16.08 12.24 9.31
N THR A 312 -15.71 11.42 8.33
CA THR A 312 -16.66 10.59 7.58
C THR A 312 -17.26 9.50 8.46
N VAL A 313 -16.46 8.92 9.35
CA VAL A 313 -16.86 7.77 10.20
C VAL A 313 -17.37 8.22 11.59
N ASP A 314 -17.28 9.51 11.90
CA ASP A 314 -17.60 10.10 13.20
C ASP A 314 -16.80 9.48 14.36
N LEU A 315 -15.52 9.16 14.15
CA LEU A 315 -14.68 8.51 15.19
C LEU A 315 -14.48 9.39 16.43
N SER A 316 -14.54 10.71 16.26
CA SER A 316 -14.40 11.68 17.34
C SER A 316 -15.46 11.53 18.45
N ALA A 317 -16.64 11.00 18.12
CA ALA A 317 -17.68 10.72 19.10
C ALA A 317 -17.41 9.47 19.96
N LEU A 318 -16.48 8.60 19.51
CA LEU A 318 -16.26 7.25 20.05
C LEU A 318 -15.01 7.15 20.92
N CYS A 319 -14.09 8.11 20.81
CA CYS A 319 -12.78 8.02 21.46
C CYS A 319 -12.51 9.16 22.46
N SER A 320 -11.52 8.93 23.30
CA SER A 320 -10.96 9.93 24.20
C SER A 320 -9.95 10.84 23.50
N MET A 321 -9.61 11.96 24.14
CA MET A 321 -8.78 13.00 23.51
C MET A 321 -7.33 12.56 23.26
N ASP A 322 -6.83 11.61 24.05
CA ASP A 322 -5.48 11.04 23.90
C ASP A 322 -5.29 10.30 22.57
N LYS A 323 -6.38 9.87 21.93
CA LYS A 323 -6.34 9.10 20.68
C LYS A 323 -5.99 9.98 19.48
N PHE A 324 -6.65 11.14 19.36
CA PHE A 324 -6.47 12.02 18.21
C PHE A 324 -5.97 13.41 18.60
N PHE A 325 -6.62 14.02 19.60
CA PHE A 325 -6.43 15.42 19.92
C PHE A 325 -5.03 15.70 20.49
N ASP A 326 -4.58 14.93 21.49
CA ASP A 326 -3.32 15.23 22.19
C ASP A 326 -2.10 15.16 21.27
N ASN A 327 -2.02 14.12 20.44
CA ASN A 327 -0.95 13.95 19.46
C ASN A 327 -0.96 15.09 18.42
N THR A 328 -2.14 15.45 17.91
CA THR A 328 -2.32 16.53 16.92
C THR A 328 -1.97 17.89 17.49
N PHE A 329 -2.46 18.20 18.70
CA PHE A 329 -2.19 19.46 19.38
C PHE A 329 -0.71 19.59 19.75
N SER A 330 -0.07 18.50 20.17
CA SER A 330 1.36 18.47 20.48
C SER A 330 2.23 18.75 19.24
N ILE A 331 1.88 18.18 18.06
CA ILE A 331 2.55 18.52 16.79
C ILE A 331 2.37 20.01 16.48
N TRP A 332 1.13 20.50 16.52
CA TRP A 332 0.83 21.90 16.24
C TRP A 332 1.61 22.84 17.17
N LEU A 333 1.61 22.57 18.47
CA LEU A 333 2.30 23.38 19.46
C LEU A 333 3.82 23.40 19.24
N ALA A 334 4.42 22.25 18.94
CA ALA A 334 5.85 22.15 18.65
C ALA A 334 6.24 23.00 17.42
N LEU A 335 5.44 22.97 16.35
CA LEU A 335 5.67 23.79 15.16
C LEU A 335 5.53 25.29 15.46
N GLN A 336 4.52 25.69 16.24
CA GLN A 336 4.34 27.09 16.64
C GLN A 336 5.48 27.61 17.51
N VAL A 337 5.97 26.80 18.45
CA VAL A 337 7.14 27.14 19.28
C VAL A 337 8.37 27.29 18.39
N THR A 338 8.62 26.33 17.49
CA THR A 338 9.78 26.32 16.61
C THR A 338 9.81 27.59 15.74
N MET A 339 8.69 27.93 15.09
CA MET A 339 8.53 29.17 14.31
C MET A 339 8.80 30.44 15.12
N LYS A 340 8.35 30.50 16.38
CA LYS A 340 8.59 31.65 17.26
C LYS A 340 10.08 31.79 17.63
N THR A 341 10.79 30.68 17.86
CA THR A 341 12.25 30.70 18.11
C THR A 341 13.04 31.16 16.89
N GLU A 342 12.63 30.78 15.68
CA GLU A 342 13.28 31.22 14.44
C GLU A 342 13.13 32.72 14.21
N LEU A 343 11.92 33.27 14.41
CA LEU A 343 11.66 34.70 14.30
C LEU A 343 12.51 35.54 15.28
N ASN A 344 12.92 34.94 16.40
CA ASN A 344 13.77 35.59 17.41
C ASN A 344 15.27 35.40 17.17
N GLY A 345 15.69 34.74 16.09
CA GLY A 345 17.09 34.66 15.64
C GLY A 345 17.99 33.73 16.44
N SER A 346 17.43 32.77 17.20
CA SER A 346 18.18 31.87 18.09
C SER A 346 18.23 30.41 17.61
N SER A 347 18.13 30.15 16.30
CA SER A 347 18.01 28.78 15.76
C SER A 347 19.36 28.13 15.43
N ASP A 348 19.48 26.82 15.67
CA ASP A 348 20.61 25.98 15.25
C ASP A 348 20.52 25.48 13.78
N PHE A 349 19.47 25.88 13.03
CA PHE A 349 19.23 25.44 11.64
C PHE A 349 19.94 26.32 10.60
N GLU A 350 20.43 25.70 9.51
CA GLU A 350 20.96 26.40 8.33
C GLU A 350 19.83 27.12 7.55
N ASP A 351 20.15 28.16 6.78
CA ASP A 351 19.11 28.99 6.13
C ASP A 351 18.24 28.22 5.11
N GLN A 352 18.75 27.16 4.50
CA GLN A 352 17.98 26.28 3.61
C GLN A 352 16.97 25.41 4.37
N ASP A 353 17.31 24.97 5.58
CA ASP A 353 16.42 24.16 6.44
C ASP A 353 15.24 25.01 6.95
N LYS A 354 15.45 26.32 7.15
CA LYS A 354 14.41 27.26 7.59
C LYS A 354 13.31 27.47 6.54
N GLU A 355 13.69 27.61 5.26
CA GLU A 355 12.70 27.80 4.20
C GLU A 355 11.84 26.55 4.02
N GLN A 356 12.47 25.36 4.09
CA GLN A 356 11.76 24.08 4.04
C GLN A 356 10.82 23.91 5.23
N LEU A 357 11.27 24.21 6.46
CA LEU A 357 10.43 24.14 7.65
C LEU A 357 9.26 25.13 7.59
N SER A 358 9.49 26.34 7.09
CA SER A 358 8.42 27.34 6.90
C SER A 358 7.37 26.88 5.89
N ALA A 359 7.81 26.34 4.74
CA ALA A 359 6.91 25.81 3.73
C ALA A 359 6.11 24.61 4.26
N PHE A 360 6.78 23.68 4.93
CA PHE A 360 6.16 22.53 5.58
C PHE A 360 5.11 22.94 6.62
N THR A 361 5.46 23.85 7.53
CA THR A 361 4.55 24.31 8.59
C THR A 361 3.28 24.95 8.01
N LYS A 362 3.41 25.75 6.95
CA LYS A 362 2.26 26.33 6.25
C LYS A 362 1.37 25.26 5.60
N LYS A 363 1.96 24.19 5.06
CA LYS A 363 1.21 23.07 4.44
C LYS A 363 0.40 22.30 5.49
N ILE A 364 0.99 22.04 6.66
CA ILE A 364 0.40 21.16 7.69
C ILE A 364 -0.52 21.89 8.70
N GLU A 365 -0.41 23.21 8.84
CA GLU A 365 -1.16 23.97 9.86
C GLU A 365 -2.68 23.83 9.71
N SER A 366 -3.22 24.02 8.51
CA SER A 366 -4.66 23.88 8.24
C SER A 366 -5.17 22.45 8.50
N PRO A 367 -4.53 21.38 7.99
CA PRO A 367 -4.88 20.00 8.30
C PRO A 367 -4.94 19.71 9.82
N LEU A 368 -3.91 20.10 10.58
CA LEU A 368 -3.87 19.87 12.04
C LEU A 368 -5.00 20.60 12.77
N CYS A 369 -5.19 21.89 12.47
CA CYS A 369 -6.27 22.68 13.06
C CYS A 369 -7.64 22.11 12.72
N THR A 370 -7.82 21.62 11.49
CA THR A 370 -9.06 20.99 11.05
C THR A 370 -9.32 19.69 11.82
N LEU A 371 -8.30 18.83 12.00
CA LEU A 371 -8.44 17.59 12.77
C LEU A 371 -8.83 17.87 14.24
N MET A 372 -8.17 18.83 14.88
CA MET A 372 -8.52 19.26 16.24
C MET A 372 -9.96 19.79 16.32
N CYS A 373 -10.37 20.60 15.34
CA CYS A 373 -11.73 21.13 15.28
C CYS A 373 -12.79 20.04 15.04
N LYS A 374 -12.50 19.06 14.18
CA LYS A 374 -13.38 17.93 13.93
C LYS A 374 -13.54 17.03 15.16
N TYR A 375 -12.48 16.90 15.96
CA TYR A 375 -12.61 16.28 17.28
C TYR A 375 -13.56 17.07 18.19
N MET A 376 -13.31 18.38 18.34
CA MET A 376 -14.16 19.28 19.15
C MET A 376 -15.62 19.33 18.67
N GLU A 377 -15.89 19.12 17.38
CA GLU A 377 -17.24 19.13 16.82
C GLU A 377 -18.11 17.99 17.37
N LYS A 378 -17.54 16.81 17.62
CA LYS A 378 -18.30 15.58 17.90
C LYS A 378 -17.94 14.84 19.19
N CYS A 379 -16.84 15.18 19.87
CA CYS A 379 -16.44 14.52 21.12
C CYS A 379 -17.48 14.67 22.24
N SER A 380 -17.41 13.86 23.30
CA SER A 380 -18.30 14.01 24.47
C SER A 380 -18.11 15.36 25.18
N GLU A 381 -19.09 15.80 25.97
CA GLU A 381 -18.98 17.05 26.76
C GLU A 381 -17.81 17.02 27.75
N ASP A 382 -17.55 15.85 28.37
CA ASP A 382 -16.41 15.67 29.26
C ASP A 382 -15.07 15.82 28.53
N ASN A 383 -14.99 15.30 27.30
CA ASN A 383 -13.80 15.45 26.47
C ASN A 383 -13.67 16.89 25.94
N LEU A 384 -14.77 17.55 25.58
CA LEU A 384 -14.76 18.95 25.17
C LEU A 384 -14.22 19.85 26.29
N LYS A 385 -14.64 19.61 27.54
CA LYS A 385 -14.09 20.31 28.70
C LYS A 385 -12.57 20.20 28.76
N LYS A 386 -12.06 18.96 28.76
CA LYS A 386 -10.62 18.70 28.85
C LYS A 386 -9.85 19.33 27.69
N VAL A 387 -10.38 19.25 26.48
CA VAL A 387 -9.79 19.90 25.30
C VAL A 387 -9.70 21.41 25.49
N LEU A 388 -10.76 22.06 25.96
CA LEU A 388 -10.75 23.52 26.19
C LEU A 388 -9.75 23.91 27.29
N ASP A 389 -9.66 23.10 28.35
CA ASP A 389 -8.66 23.27 29.42
C ASP A 389 -7.22 23.13 28.88
N THR A 390 -6.98 22.17 27.97
CA THR A 390 -5.67 21.92 27.34
C THR A 390 -5.30 22.99 26.31
N ILE A 391 -6.23 23.42 25.45
CA ILE A 391 -5.98 24.45 24.41
C ILE A 391 -5.69 25.81 25.05
N GLY A 392 -6.44 26.17 26.10
CA GLY A 392 -6.34 27.45 26.78
C GLY A 392 -6.55 28.62 25.80
N THR A 393 -5.59 29.54 25.75
CA THR A 393 -5.67 30.75 24.91
C THR A 393 -5.44 30.52 23.43
N ASN A 394 -5.02 29.32 23.02
CA ASN A 394 -4.67 29.02 21.62
C ASN A 394 -5.89 28.77 20.73
N LEU A 395 -7.11 28.74 21.28
CA LEU A 395 -8.33 28.40 20.53
C LEU A 395 -8.56 29.35 19.35
N ASP A 396 -8.37 30.65 19.57
CA ASP A 396 -8.58 31.65 18.52
C ASP A 396 -7.59 31.48 17.36
N ASP A 397 -6.36 31.05 17.65
CA ASP A 397 -5.35 30.82 16.62
C ASP A 397 -5.67 29.58 15.80
N ILE A 398 -6.14 28.50 16.45
CA ILE A 398 -6.62 27.28 15.77
C ILE A 398 -7.80 27.59 14.86
N LEU A 399 -8.79 28.35 15.35
CA LEU A 399 -10.01 28.67 14.61
C LEU A 399 -9.77 29.59 13.40
N LYS A 400 -8.71 30.41 13.40
CA LYS A 400 -8.41 31.33 12.28
C LYS A 400 -8.01 30.61 10.99
N VAL A 401 -7.44 29.42 11.09
CA VAL A 401 -6.83 28.71 9.95
C VAL A 401 -7.80 27.70 9.30
N VAL A 402 -8.83 27.27 10.02
CA VAL A 402 -9.84 26.33 9.47
C VAL A 402 -10.89 27.03 8.60
N THR A 403 -11.63 26.23 7.82
CA THR A 403 -12.73 26.73 6.98
C THR A 403 -13.83 27.40 7.81
N VAL A 404 -14.62 28.25 7.15
CA VAL A 404 -15.70 29.00 7.81
C VAL A 404 -16.73 28.05 8.42
N GLU A 405 -17.09 26.96 7.73
CA GLU A 405 -18.08 26.01 8.21
C GLU A 405 -17.61 25.34 9.51
N VAL A 406 -16.35 24.86 9.53
CA VAL A 406 -15.77 24.22 10.72
C VAL A 406 -15.68 25.21 11.88
N ARG A 407 -15.24 26.45 11.59
CA ARG A 407 -15.12 27.52 12.59
C ARG A 407 -16.46 27.83 13.26
N GLU A 408 -17.51 28.00 12.48
CA GLU A 408 -18.84 28.36 13.00
C GLU A 408 -19.40 27.26 13.91
N VAL A 409 -19.28 26.00 13.49
CA VAL A 409 -19.76 24.85 14.26
C VAL A 409 -19.05 24.74 15.61
N VAL A 410 -17.72 24.80 15.61
CA VAL A 410 -16.93 24.67 16.85
C VAL A 410 -17.11 25.89 17.75
N SER A 411 -17.16 27.10 17.19
CA SER A 411 -17.37 28.33 17.96
C SER A 411 -18.72 28.31 18.66
N LYS A 412 -19.77 27.93 17.94
CA LYS A 412 -21.11 27.78 18.51
C LYS A 412 -21.13 26.74 19.62
N ARG A 413 -20.57 25.55 19.37
CA ARG A 413 -20.53 24.46 20.36
C ARG A 413 -19.79 24.88 21.63
N THR A 414 -18.63 25.52 21.48
CA THR A 414 -17.82 26.00 22.60
C THR A 414 -18.53 27.11 23.39
N HIS A 415 -19.24 28.01 22.70
CA HIS A 415 -20.03 29.05 23.35
C HIS A 415 -21.21 28.45 24.14
N ASP A 416 -21.97 27.54 23.53
CA ASP A 416 -23.08 26.84 24.17
C ASP A 416 -22.61 26.07 25.42
N PHE A 417 -21.44 25.43 25.33
CA PHE A 417 -20.81 24.72 26.45
C PHE A 417 -20.46 25.65 27.62
N LYS A 418 -19.78 26.78 27.34
CA LYS A 418 -19.41 27.78 28.36
C LYS A 418 -20.64 28.36 29.06
N ASN A 419 -21.67 28.73 28.28
CA ASN A 419 -22.93 29.24 28.83
C ASN A 419 -23.60 28.22 29.77
N ARG A 420 -23.56 26.92 29.46
CA ARG A 420 -24.13 25.88 30.34
C ARG A 420 -23.38 25.76 31.67
N ILE A 421 -22.04 25.82 31.64
CA ILE A 421 -21.22 25.78 32.85
C ILE A 421 -21.51 27.00 33.74
N GLU A 422 -21.52 28.20 33.18
CA GLU A 422 -21.80 29.43 33.92
C GLU A 422 -23.18 29.38 34.61
N ASN A 423 -24.21 28.92 33.90
CA ASN A 423 -25.55 28.76 34.46
C ASN A 423 -25.70 27.63 35.50
N HIS A 424 -24.76 26.67 35.57
CA HIS A 424 -24.74 25.60 36.57
C HIS A 424 -23.87 25.91 37.79
N VAL A 425 -23.04 26.94 37.74
CA VAL A 425 -22.27 27.43 38.91
C VAL A 425 -23.10 28.42 39.74
N ASP A 426 -24.10 29.06 39.14
CA ASP A 426 -25.03 30.01 39.79
C ASP A 426 -26.33 29.37 40.32
N SER A 427 -26.44 28.03 40.29
CA SER A 427 -27.55 27.24 40.86
C SER A 427 -27.07 26.41 42.05
#